data_AF-G1UWP6-F1
#
_entry.id   AF-G1UWP6-F1
#
_cell.length_a   1.000
_cell.length_b   1.000
_cell.length_c   1.000
_cell.angle_alpha   90.00
_cell.angle_beta   90.00
_cell.angle_gamma   90.00
#
_symmetry.space_group_name_H-M   'P 1'
#
loop_
_entity.id
_entity.type
_entity.pdbx_description
1 polymer ?
#
loop_
_entity_poly.entity_id
_entity_poly.type
_entity_poly.pdbx_seq_one_letter_code
_entity_poly.pdbx_strand_id
1 'polypeptide(L)'
;MSETSIAERQIQPYFDMEAFMNMSRETRLGGAVLERLVKLWGEWLPELKAYEVGTGKISYLAIWLPESVEQAVDEAWGKSPSDGFLINNLAQFLCMAAVQELLPEVEDGGCAPSPRPTSALREVLAGLGLPYKSEESSLLSRRYAVVTHFPFRGGCEICHMQSHCPKGQGQTESAGILLPGYEREEEEEGKS
;
A
#
# COMPACT_ATOMS: atom_id res chain seq x y z
N MET A 1 21.94 13.88 -14.99
CA MET A 1 21.45 13.87 -13.61
C MET A 1 19.94 13.80 -13.70
N SER A 2 19.34 12.72 -13.22
CA SER A 2 17.88 12.55 -13.21
C SER A 2 17.31 13.60 -12.27
N GLU A 3 16.38 14.42 -12.75
CA GLU A 3 15.68 15.39 -11.91
C GLU A 3 14.77 14.63 -10.96
N THR A 4 15.00 14.79 -9.66
CA THR A 4 14.19 14.20 -8.59
C THR A 4 13.32 15.29 -7.99
N SER A 5 12.05 14.99 -7.73
CA SER A 5 11.17 15.87 -6.97
C SER A 5 10.49 15.13 -5.82
N ILE A 6 10.25 15.86 -4.73
CA ILE A 6 9.58 15.35 -3.54
C ILE A 6 8.56 16.41 -3.14
N ALA A 7 7.30 16.00 -3.00
CA ALA A 7 6.23 16.86 -2.51
C ALA A 7 5.41 16.13 -1.45
N GLU A 8 5.28 16.72 -0.27
CA GLU A 8 4.41 16.18 0.78
C GLU A 8 2.94 16.34 0.37
N ARG A 9 2.14 15.31 0.65
CA ARG A 9 0.70 15.29 0.39
C ARG A 9 -0.04 15.37 1.71
N GLN A 10 -0.87 16.40 1.85
CA GLN A 10 -1.80 16.51 2.97
C GLN A 10 -2.92 15.50 2.76
N ILE A 11 -3.18 14.69 3.78
CA ILE A 11 -4.19 13.63 3.77
C ILE A 11 -4.97 13.67 5.06
N GLN A 12 -6.26 13.35 5.00
CA GLN A 12 -7.11 13.25 6.17
C GLN A 12 -8.17 12.17 5.97
N PRO A 13 -7.78 10.89 5.82
CA PRO A 13 -8.74 9.82 5.63
C PRO A 13 -9.62 9.72 6.87
N TYR A 14 -10.89 9.41 6.66
CA TYR A 14 -11.79 9.14 7.76
C TYR A 14 -11.78 7.64 8.08
N PHE A 15 -12.06 7.31 9.34
CA PHE A 15 -12.15 5.91 9.74
C PHE A 15 -13.50 5.33 9.31
N ASP A 16 -13.55 4.73 8.12
CA ASP A 16 -14.70 3.97 7.65
C ASP A 16 -14.73 2.60 8.37
N MET A 17 -15.61 2.50 9.36
CA MET A 17 -15.79 1.29 10.15
C MET A 17 -16.29 0.11 9.31
N GLU A 18 -17.15 0.35 8.32
CA GLU A 18 -17.71 -0.72 7.49
C GLU A 18 -16.62 -1.30 6.57
N ALA A 19 -15.85 -0.43 5.91
CA ALA A 19 -14.72 -0.84 5.10
C ALA A 19 -13.66 -1.57 5.93
N PHE A 20 -13.35 -1.07 7.13
CA PHE A 20 -12.43 -1.73 8.06
C PHE A 20 -12.92 -3.12 8.47
N MET A 21 -14.19 -3.27 8.84
CA MET A 21 -14.78 -4.55 9.24
C MET A 21 -14.76 -5.55 8.08
N ASN A 22 -15.09 -5.11 6.87
CA ASN A 22 -15.03 -5.95 5.67
C ASN A 22 -13.59 -6.43 5.40
N MET A 23 -12.62 -5.53 5.49
CA MET A 23 -11.20 -5.85 5.28
C MET A 23 -10.67 -6.82 6.35
N SER A 24 -10.99 -6.56 7.62
CA SER A 24 -10.56 -7.39 8.76
C SER A 24 -11.35 -8.69 8.92
N ARG A 25 -12.39 -8.91 8.12
CA ARG A 25 -13.32 -10.05 8.18
C ARG A 25 -14.09 -10.15 9.50
N GLU A 26 -14.23 -9.04 10.21
CA GLU A 26 -15.02 -8.95 11.42
C GLU A 26 -16.50 -8.72 11.10
N THR A 27 -17.37 -9.50 11.73
CA THR A 27 -18.83 -9.32 11.62
C THR A 27 -19.40 -8.45 12.73
N ARG A 28 -18.65 -8.29 13.83
CA ARG A 28 -19.04 -7.47 14.98
C ARG A 28 -17.82 -7.01 15.76
N LEU A 29 -17.80 -5.74 16.15
CA LEU A 29 -16.85 -5.18 17.11
C LEU A 29 -17.55 -4.87 18.44
N GLY A 30 -16.92 -5.25 19.55
CA GLY A 30 -17.38 -4.83 20.88
C GLY A 30 -17.06 -3.35 21.13
N GLY A 31 -17.87 -2.67 21.95
CA GLY A 31 -17.70 -1.22 22.20
C GLY A 31 -16.29 -0.83 22.67
N ALA A 32 -15.74 -1.57 23.64
CA ALA A 32 -14.38 -1.33 24.13
C ALA A 32 -13.29 -1.57 23.07
N VAL A 33 -13.52 -2.49 22.12
CA VAL A 33 -12.60 -2.74 21.00
C VAL A 33 -12.67 -1.58 20.02
N LEU A 34 -13.87 -1.13 19.66
CA LEU A 34 -14.08 -0.01 18.75
C LEU A 34 -13.47 1.29 19.31
N GLU A 35 -13.74 1.63 20.57
CA GLU A 35 -13.18 2.81 21.23
C GLU A 35 -11.64 2.82 21.17
N ARG A 36 -11.02 1.67 21.37
CA ARG A 36 -9.57 1.51 21.27
C ARG A 36 -9.06 1.68 19.84
N LEU A 37 -9.74 1.12 18.85
CA LEU A 37 -9.36 1.27 17.44
C LEU A 37 -9.48 2.74 16.98
N VAL A 38 -10.56 3.43 17.36
CA VAL A 38 -10.74 4.86 17.08
C VAL A 38 -9.64 5.70 17.74
N LYS A 39 -9.28 5.38 18.98
CA LYS A 39 -8.18 6.04 19.67
C LYS A 39 -6.86 5.86 18.93
N LEU A 40 -6.49 4.62 18.58
CA LEU A 40 -5.26 4.33 17.83
C LEU A 40 -5.26 5.00 16.45
N TRP A 41 -6.41 5.03 15.75
CA TRP A 41 -6.55 5.77 14.50
C TRP A 41 -6.18 7.24 14.67
N GLY A 42 -6.74 7.90 15.69
CA GLY A 42 -6.44 9.30 15.99
C GLY A 42 -4.99 9.56 16.39
N GLU A 43 -4.34 8.59 17.03
CA GLU A 43 -2.91 8.66 17.40
C GLU A 43 -1.99 8.47 16.19
N TRP A 44 -2.32 7.55 15.28
CA TRP A 44 -1.47 7.19 14.15
C TRP A 44 -1.69 8.02 12.89
N LEU A 45 -2.88 8.60 12.70
CA LEU A 45 -3.17 9.44 11.53
C LEU A 45 -2.18 10.62 11.39
N PRO A 46 -1.83 11.38 12.45
CA PRO A 46 -0.81 12.42 12.37
C PRO A 46 0.62 11.90 12.10
N GLU A 47 0.88 10.62 12.35
CA GLU A 47 2.18 9.98 12.11
C GLU A 47 2.31 9.45 10.67
N LEU A 48 1.20 9.36 9.94
CA LEU A 48 1.16 8.83 8.58
C LEU A 48 1.85 9.79 7.61
N LYS A 49 2.82 9.26 6.86
CA LYS A 49 3.58 10.01 5.87
C LYS A 49 3.01 9.75 4.49
N ALA A 50 2.80 10.79 3.71
CA ALA A 50 2.38 10.71 2.31
C ALA A 50 3.20 11.68 1.46
N TYR A 51 3.89 11.13 0.46
CA TYR A 51 4.73 11.90 -0.44
C TYR A 51 4.49 11.50 -1.88
N GLU A 52 4.41 12.50 -2.75
CA GLU A 52 4.69 12.31 -4.16
C GLU A 52 6.20 12.34 -4.39
N VAL A 53 6.70 11.36 -5.14
CA VAL A 53 8.09 11.17 -5.47
C VAL A 53 8.24 11.11 -6.99
N GLY A 54 8.83 12.15 -7.58
CA GLY A 54 9.17 12.18 -8.99
C GLY A 54 10.59 11.69 -9.26
N THR A 55 10.75 10.77 -10.21
CA THR A 55 12.04 10.37 -10.77
C THR A 55 12.02 10.56 -12.29
N GLY A 56 12.59 11.67 -12.77
CA GLY A 56 12.51 12.04 -14.18
C GLY A 56 11.07 12.30 -14.63
N LYS A 57 10.55 11.47 -15.56
CA LYS A 57 9.19 11.61 -16.13
C LYS A 57 8.12 10.79 -15.41
N ILE A 58 8.50 9.99 -14.42
CA ILE A 58 7.59 9.11 -13.69
C ILE A 58 7.47 9.65 -12.27
N SER A 59 6.25 9.66 -11.76
CA SER A 59 5.96 10.00 -10.37
C SER A 59 5.28 8.83 -9.66
N TYR A 60 5.45 8.79 -8.35
CA TYR A 60 5.00 7.73 -7.46
C TYR A 60 4.37 8.33 -6.22
N LEU A 61 3.41 7.62 -5.65
CA LEU A 61 2.87 7.90 -4.34
C LEU A 61 3.53 6.95 -3.34
N ALA A 62 4.13 7.49 -2.30
CA ALA A 62 4.71 6.75 -1.18
C ALA A 62 3.95 7.09 0.10
N ILE A 63 3.34 6.10 0.72
CA ILE A 63 2.59 6.22 1.99
C ILE A 63 3.13 5.22 2.99
N TRP A 64 3.41 5.63 4.22
CA TRP A 64 3.85 4.69 5.26
C TRP A 64 3.62 5.21 6.68
N LEU A 65 3.54 4.26 7.62
CA LEU A 65 3.57 4.51 9.05
C LEU A 65 4.99 4.31 9.60
N PRO A 66 5.35 5.02 10.68
CA PRO A 66 6.66 4.89 11.31
C PRO A 66 6.80 3.59 12.12
N GLU A 67 8.03 3.34 12.58
CA GLU A 67 8.39 2.16 13.37
C GLU A 67 7.69 2.09 14.74
N SER A 68 7.28 3.23 15.30
CA SER A 68 6.48 3.29 16.53
C SER A 68 5.18 2.49 16.40
N VAL A 69 4.51 2.57 15.25
CA VAL A 69 3.28 1.81 14.96
C VAL A 69 3.57 0.32 14.87
N GLU A 70 4.67 -0.04 14.23
CA GLU A 70 5.15 -1.42 14.14
C GLU A 70 5.37 -2.03 15.54
N GLN A 71 6.08 -1.31 16.41
CA GLN A 71 6.32 -1.74 17.79
C GLN A 71 5.03 -1.86 18.60
N ALA A 72 4.08 -0.93 18.42
CA ALA A 72 2.77 -0.98 19.07
C ALA A 72 1.96 -2.22 18.64
N VAL A 73 2.02 -2.59 17.35
CA VAL A 73 1.40 -3.82 16.85
C VAL A 73 2.06 -5.06 17.46
N ASP A 74 3.39 -5.12 17.51
CA ASP A 74 4.11 -6.26 18.11
C ASP A 74 3.80 -6.41 19.60
N GLU A 75 3.71 -5.30 20.33
CA GLU A 75 3.29 -5.30 21.73
C GLU A 75 1.86 -5.85 21.87
N ALA A 76 0.95 -5.47 20.98
CA ALA A 76 -0.41 -6.01 20.96
C ALA A 76 -0.43 -7.52 20.71
N TRP A 77 0.37 -8.02 19.76
CA TRP A 77 0.53 -9.46 19.53
C TRP A 77 1.06 -10.20 20.76
N GLY A 78 2.02 -9.61 21.48
CA GLY A 78 2.57 -10.17 22.71
C GLY A 78 1.56 -10.27 23.85
N LYS A 79 0.53 -9.41 23.85
CA LYS A 79 -0.55 -9.42 24.85
C LYS A 79 -1.70 -10.34 24.48
N SER A 80 -2.18 -10.26 23.24
CA SER A 80 -3.30 -11.05 22.75
C SER A 80 -3.27 -11.19 21.23
N PRO A 81 -3.34 -12.42 20.69
CA PRO A 81 -3.41 -12.64 19.25
C PRO A 81 -4.61 -11.95 18.57
N SER A 82 -5.76 -11.87 19.24
CA SER A 82 -6.94 -11.22 18.65
C SER A 82 -6.77 -9.70 18.57
N ASP A 83 -6.18 -9.09 19.60
CA ASP A 83 -5.92 -7.65 19.60
C ASP A 83 -4.81 -7.30 18.61
N GLY A 84 -3.73 -8.09 18.58
CA GLY A 84 -2.66 -7.95 17.59
C GLY A 84 -3.18 -8.02 16.15
N PHE A 85 -4.10 -8.94 15.86
CA PHE A 85 -4.73 -9.05 14.55
C PHE A 85 -5.51 -7.78 14.16
N LEU A 86 -6.39 -7.29 15.03
CA LEU A 86 -7.19 -6.09 14.75
C LEU A 86 -6.35 -4.83 14.62
N ILE A 87 -5.35 -4.67 15.50
CA ILE A 87 -4.45 -3.52 15.51
C ILE A 87 -3.52 -3.54 14.28
N ASN A 88 -3.07 -4.73 13.84
CA ASN A 88 -2.37 -4.89 12.57
C ASN A 88 -3.24 -4.48 11.38
N ASN A 89 -4.48 -4.95 11.34
CA ASN A 89 -5.42 -4.56 10.29
C ASN A 89 -5.67 -3.04 10.30
N LEU A 90 -5.74 -2.41 11.47
CA LEU A 90 -5.94 -0.96 11.57
C LEU A 90 -4.81 -0.18 10.89
N ALA A 91 -3.56 -0.58 11.11
CA ALA A 91 -2.40 0.03 10.48
C ALA A 91 -2.42 -0.13 8.94
N GLN A 92 -2.77 -1.34 8.45
CA GLN A 92 -2.92 -1.59 7.02
C GLN A 92 -4.06 -0.76 6.40
N PHE A 93 -5.20 -0.72 7.09
CA PHE A 93 -6.38 0.02 6.66
C PHE A 93 -6.09 1.52 6.56
N LEU A 94 -5.37 2.09 7.54
CA LEU A 94 -4.96 3.49 7.54
C LEU A 94 -4.11 3.85 6.32
N CYS A 95 -3.12 3.02 5.95
CA CYS A 95 -2.35 3.23 4.74
C CYS A 95 -3.22 3.17 3.46
N MET A 96 -4.14 2.20 3.38
CA MET A 96 -4.98 2.03 2.20
C MET A 96 -6.04 3.13 2.06
N ALA A 97 -6.62 3.61 3.16
CA ALA A 97 -7.56 4.72 3.16
C ALA A 97 -6.87 6.00 2.63
N ALA A 98 -5.62 6.25 3.02
CA ALA A 98 -4.84 7.35 2.48
C ALA A 98 -4.48 7.18 1.00
N VAL A 99 -4.24 5.95 0.54
CA VAL A 99 -4.06 5.67 -0.89
C VAL A 99 -5.36 6.01 -1.64
N GLN A 100 -6.52 5.58 -1.15
CA GLN A 100 -7.82 5.81 -1.79
C GLN A 100 -8.21 7.30 -1.84
N GLU A 101 -7.85 8.09 -0.82
CA GLU A 101 -8.08 9.54 -0.83
C GLU A 101 -7.32 10.24 -1.96
N LEU A 102 -6.09 9.80 -2.25
CA LEU A 102 -5.22 10.40 -3.28
C LEU A 102 -5.34 9.74 -4.65
N LEU A 103 -5.75 8.47 -4.69
CA LEU A 103 -5.91 7.62 -5.88
C LEU A 103 -7.20 6.79 -5.77
N PRO A 104 -8.39 7.40 -5.91
CA PRO A 104 -9.67 6.71 -5.81
C PRO A 104 -9.81 5.52 -6.78
N GLU A 105 -9.14 5.59 -7.94
CA GLU A 105 -9.15 4.55 -8.98
C GLU A 105 -8.59 3.20 -8.49
N VAL A 106 -7.86 3.19 -7.35
CA VAL A 106 -7.40 1.95 -6.69
C VAL A 106 -8.57 1.09 -6.19
N GLU A 107 -9.72 1.70 -5.87
CA GLU A 107 -10.92 0.95 -5.48
C GLU A 107 -11.44 0.11 -6.64
N ASP A 108 -11.58 0.71 -7.82
CA ASP A 108 -12.03 0.05 -9.04
C ASP A 108 -10.98 -0.96 -9.55
N GLY A 109 -9.69 -0.60 -9.49
CA GLY A 109 -8.59 -1.47 -9.88
C GLY A 109 -8.31 -2.62 -8.92
N GLY A 110 -8.93 -2.62 -7.72
CA GLY A 110 -8.83 -3.67 -6.70
C GLY A 110 -7.47 -3.77 -5.99
N CYS A 111 -6.45 -3.02 -6.43
CA CYS A 111 -5.11 -2.99 -5.85
C CYS A 111 -4.30 -1.75 -6.30
N ALA A 112 -3.33 -1.35 -5.49
CA ALA A 112 -2.31 -0.38 -5.86
C ALA A 112 -1.06 -1.14 -6.37
N PRO A 113 -0.74 -1.10 -7.68
CA PRO A 113 0.38 -1.86 -8.22
C PRO A 113 1.71 -1.33 -7.69
N SER A 114 2.59 -2.25 -7.28
CA SER A 114 3.94 -1.91 -6.84
C SER A 114 4.84 -1.67 -8.07
N PRO A 115 5.51 -0.51 -8.16
CA PRO A 115 6.38 -0.20 -9.29
C PRO A 115 7.69 -0.99 -9.22
N ARG A 116 8.43 -1.01 -10.33
CA ARG A 116 9.78 -1.58 -10.34
C ARG A 116 10.72 -0.72 -9.46
N PRO A 117 11.49 -1.29 -8.52
CA PRO A 117 12.43 -0.57 -7.68
C PRO A 117 13.69 -0.12 -8.45
N THR A 118 13.56 0.91 -9.30
CA THR A 118 14.70 1.49 -10.02
C THR A 118 15.71 2.11 -9.04
N SER A 119 16.97 2.26 -9.46
CA SER A 119 18.01 2.90 -8.63
C SER A 119 17.61 4.29 -8.15
N ALA A 120 17.03 5.10 -9.04
CA ALA A 120 16.52 6.42 -8.70
C ALA A 120 15.41 6.35 -7.64
N LEU A 121 14.42 5.46 -7.80
CA LEU A 121 13.35 5.31 -6.82
C LEU A 121 13.88 4.85 -5.46
N ARG A 122 14.83 3.91 -5.46
CA ARG A 122 15.48 3.41 -4.24
C ARG A 122 16.20 4.52 -3.48
N GLU A 123 17.01 5.30 -4.18
CA GLU A 123 17.78 6.40 -3.61
C GLU A 123 16.86 7.46 -2.97
N VAL A 124 15.79 7.84 -3.66
CA VAL A 124 14.87 8.87 -3.17
C VAL A 124 14.05 8.39 -1.97
N LEU A 125 13.53 7.17 -2.01
CA LEU A 125 12.80 6.61 -0.87
C LEU A 125 13.72 6.37 0.34
N ALA A 126 14.98 5.96 0.12
CA ALA A 126 15.97 5.88 1.19
C ALA A 126 16.22 7.25 1.83
N GLY A 127 16.34 8.31 1.02
CA GLY A 127 16.47 9.69 1.50
C GLY A 127 15.27 10.18 2.34
N LEU A 128 14.08 9.62 2.09
CA LEU A 128 12.86 9.88 2.88
C LEU A 128 12.72 9.00 4.13
N GLY A 129 13.64 8.05 4.35
CA GLY A 129 13.59 7.11 5.46
C GLY A 129 12.67 5.90 5.22
N LEU A 130 12.36 5.59 3.95
CA LEU A 130 11.64 4.39 3.51
C LEU A 130 12.48 3.57 2.51
N PRO A 131 13.69 3.11 2.87
CA PRO A 131 14.49 2.28 1.96
C PRO A 131 13.79 0.95 1.68
N TYR A 132 14.12 0.33 0.55
CA TYR A 132 13.88 -1.10 0.33
C TYR A 132 14.77 -1.94 1.26
N LYS A 133 14.36 -3.16 1.61
CA LYS A 133 15.10 -4.02 2.56
C LYS A 133 16.51 -4.40 2.10
N SER A 134 16.71 -4.53 0.79
CA SER A 134 18.01 -4.76 0.16
C SER A 134 17.98 -4.31 -1.30
N GLU A 135 19.15 -4.24 -1.94
CA GLU A 135 19.30 -3.88 -3.37
C GLU A 135 18.51 -4.80 -4.31
N GLU A 136 18.33 -6.06 -3.95
CA GLU A 136 17.59 -7.04 -4.75
C GLU A 136 16.13 -7.18 -4.32
N SER A 137 15.76 -6.66 -3.14
CA SER A 137 14.42 -6.79 -2.60
C SER A 137 13.46 -5.77 -3.20
N SER A 138 12.25 -6.23 -3.51
CA SER A 138 11.11 -5.39 -3.87
C SER A 138 10.22 -5.04 -2.67
N LEU A 139 10.66 -5.40 -1.46
CA LEU A 139 9.95 -5.10 -0.21
C LEU A 139 10.55 -3.86 0.45
N LEU A 140 9.66 -3.00 0.95
CA LEU A 140 10.03 -1.83 1.74
C LEU A 140 10.47 -2.24 3.15
N SER A 141 11.29 -1.40 3.78
CA SER A 141 11.77 -1.60 5.15
C SER A 141 10.67 -1.51 6.20
N ARG A 142 9.63 -0.71 5.94
CA ARG A 142 8.45 -0.58 6.81
C ARG A 142 7.39 -1.60 6.46
N ARG A 143 6.75 -2.19 7.49
CA ARG A 143 5.66 -3.16 7.33
C ARG A 143 4.39 -2.54 6.79
N TYR A 144 4.10 -1.32 7.23
CA TYR A 144 2.94 -0.56 6.80
C TYR A 144 3.40 0.52 5.84
N ALA A 145 3.61 0.11 4.59
CA ALA A 145 4.04 1.01 3.53
C ALA A 145 3.49 0.58 2.17
N VAL A 146 3.17 1.56 1.34
CA VAL A 146 2.72 1.40 -0.03
C VAL A 146 3.51 2.37 -0.89
N VAL A 147 4.03 1.87 -2.01
CA VAL A 147 4.54 2.70 -3.10
C VAL A 147 3.83 2.27 -4.36
N THR A 148 3.23 3.22 -5.07
CA THR A 148 2.51 2.98 -6.33
C THR A 148 2.72 4.13 -7.31
N HIS A 149 2.28 3.97 -8.56
CA HIS A 149 2.38 5.04 -9.55
C HIS A 149 1.44 6.21 -9.22
N PHE A 150 1.89 7.43 -9.50
CA PHE A 150 1.11 8.65 -9.33
C PHE A 150 1.24 9.54 -10.58
N PRO A 151 0.15 9.94 -11.25
CA PRO A 151 -1.24 9.49 -11.04
C PRO A 151 -1.40 7.97 -11.28
N PHE A 152 -2.59 7.43 -10.97
CA PHE A 152 -2.89 6.01 -11.11
C PHE A 152 -2.49 5.47 -12.49
N ARG A 153 -1.85 4.30 -12.51
CA ARG A 153 -1.49 3.58 -13.73
C ARG A 153 -1.74 2.11 -13.50
N GLY A 154 -2.71 1.55 -14.20
CA GLY A 154 -2.97 0.11 -14.29
C GLY A 154 -3.28 -0.56 -12.95
N GLY A 155 -3.57 -1.85 -13.02
CA GLY A 155 -3.77 -2.74 -11.89
C GLY A 155 -2.67 -3.81 -11.81
N CYS A 156 -3.09 -5.04 -11.51
CA CYS A 156 -2.20 -6.18 -11.32
C CYS A 156 -1.25 -6.45 -12.50
N GLU A 157 -1.63 -6.09 -13.73
CA GLU A 157 -0.89 -6.35 -14.96
C GLU A 157 0.45 -5.62 -15.06
N ILE A 158 0.62 -4.50 -14.35
CA ILE A 158 1.89 -3.77 -14.28
C ILE A 158 2.63 -3.94 -12.94
N CYS A 159 2.08 -4.72 -12.02
CA CYS A 159 2.59 -4.85 -10.66
C CYS A 159 3.87 -5.68 -10.65
N HIS A 160 4.98 -5.07 -10.22
CA HIS A 160 6.28 -5.75 -10.13
C HIS A 160 6.26 -6.94 -9.16
N MET A 161 5.36 -6.91 -8.18
CA MET A 161 5.18 -7.96 -7.18
C MET A 161 4.22 -9.08 -7.62
N GLN A 162 3.68 -9.05 -8.85
CA GLN A 162 2.62 -9.96 -9.29
C GLN A 162 2.95 -11.45 -9.04
N SER A 163 4.16 -11.89 -9.39
CA SER A 163 4.60 -13.29 -9.21
C SER A 163 4.66 -13.75 -7.76
N HIS A 164 4.75 -12.81 -6.82
CA HIS A 164 4.81 -13.05 -5.37
C HIS A 164 3.57 -12.51 -4.65
N CYS A 165 2.53 -12.10 -5.39
CA CYS A 165 1.37 -11.46 -4.83
C CYS A 165 0.41 -12.52 -4.25
N PRO A 166 0.05 -12.46 -2.96
CA PRO A 166 -0.91 -13.39 -2.38
C PRO A 166 -2.29 -13.34 -3.07
N LYS A 167 -2.70 -12.16 -3.56
CA LYS A 167 -3.94 -12.01 -4.35
C LYS A 167 -3.82 -12.60 -5.76
N GLY A 168 -2.65 -12.47 -6.39
CA GLY A 168 -2.39 -12.98 -7.74
C GLY A 168 -2.19 -14.50 -7.81
N GLN A 169 -1.76 -15.12 -6.72
CA GLN A 169 -1.58 -16.58 -6.63
C GLN A 169 -2.87 -17.34 -6.30
N GLY A 170 -4.00 -16.64 -6.05
CA GLY A 170 -5.23 -17.23 -5.52
C GLY A 170 -6.50 -17.09 -6.36
N GLN A 171 -6.53 -16.27 -7.41
CA GLN A 171 -7.69 -16.16 -8.32
C GLN A 171 -7.24 -15.92 -9.76
N THR A 172 -7.47 -16.93 -10.60
CA THR A 172 -7.63 -16.78 -12.05
C THR A 172 -8.70 -15.71 -12.29
N GLU A 173 -8.39 -14.74 -13.15
CA GLU A 173 -9.20 -13.54 -13.47
C GLU A 173 -9.14 -12.40 -12.44
N SER A 174 -7.95 -11.83 -12.23
CA SER A 174 -7.91 -10.40 -11.91
C SER A 174 -8.34 -9.65 -13.16
N ALA A 175 -9.58 -9.16 -13.19
CA ALA A 175 -10.07 -8.24 -14.18
C ALA A 175 -9.30 -6.91 -14.06
N GLY A 176 -8.06 -6.90 -14.54
CA GLY A 176 -7.30 -5.68 -14.72
C GLY A 176 -8.03 -4.80 -15.73
N ILE A 177 -8.20 -3.53 -15.40
CA ILE A 177 -8.66 -2.53 -16.36
C ILE A 177 -7.56 -2.44 -17.43
N LEU A 178 -7.81 -3.05 -18.60
CA LEU A 178 -6.93 -2.90 -19.75
C LEU A 178 -6.92 -1.43 -20.18
N LEU A 179 -5.79 -0.75 -19.94
CA LEU A 179 -5.58 0.60 -20.42
C LEU A 179 -5.22 0.58 -21.92
N PRO A 180 -5.79 1.49 -22.74
CA PRO A 180 -5.37 1.64 -24.14
C PRO A 180 -3.86 1.87 -24.24
N GLY A 181 -3.14 1.01 -24.98
CA GLY A 181 -1.68 1.07 -25.15
C GLY A 181 -0.88 0.18 -24.19
N TYR A 182 -1.54 -0.63 -23.38
CA TYR A 182 -0.94 -1.67 -22.53
C TYR A 182 -1.58 -3.05 -22.77
N GLU A 183 -2.20 -3.26 -23.92
CA GLU A 183 -2.65 -4.59 -24.32
C GLU A 183 -1.44 -5.56 -24.34
N ARG A 184 -1.57 -6.71 -23.67
CA ARG A 184 -0.57 -7.78 -23.80
C ARG A 184 -0.66 -8.30 -25.24
N GLU A 185 0.43 -8.26 -25.98
CA GLU A 185 0.56 -9.04 -27.21
C GLU A 185 0.36 -10.51 -26.82
N GLU A 186 -0.74 -11.10 -27.28
CA GLU A 186 -0.94 -12.55 -27.14
C GLU A 186 0.20 -13.22 -27.91
N GLU A 187 1.08 -13.93 -27.18
CA GLU A 187 2.06 -14.82 -27.78
C GLU A 187 1.28 -15.86 -28.59
N GLU A 188 1.29 -15.70 -29.92
CA GLU A 188 1.00 -16.76 -30.88
C GLU A 188 2.01 -17.89 -30.69
N GLU A 189 1.81 -18.78 -29.72
CA GLU A 189 2.44 -20.10 -29.74
C GLU A 189 1.55 -21.07 -30.50
N GLY A 190 1.73 -21.03 -31.81
CA GLY A 190 1.29 -22.07 -32.72
C GLY A 190 2.04 -23.40 -32.52
N LYS A 191 1.29 -24.48 -32.73
CA LYS A 191 1.70 -25.73 -33.40
C LYS A 191 3.07 -26.34 -33.04
N SER A 192 3.03 -27.44 -32.28
CA SER A 192 3.48 -28.76 -32.76
C SER A 192 2.82 -29.88 -31.97
#